data_AF-A0AB34IED8-F1
#
_entry.id   AF-A0AB34IED8-F1
#
_cell.length_a   1.000
_cell.length_b   1.000
_cell.length_c   1.000
_cell.angle_alpha   90.00
_cell.angle_beta   90.00
_cell.angle_gamma   90.00
#
_symmetry.space_group_name_H-M   'P 1'
#
loop_
_entity.id
_entity.type
_entity.pdbx_description
1 polymer ?
#
loop_
_entity_poly.entity_id
_entity_poly.type
_entity_poly.pdbx_seq_one_letter_code
_entity_poly.pdbx_strand_id
1 'polypeptide(L)'
;MTTTHSPARTSHHLRIHTDRPARRVYLEDWDAFFAEAEKMFLSHPMETRYVMKYRHCDGKIVLKVTNDKTCLKFQTDQASDIKRLDKLNNVFLTRMCGKDPNEETTEDAMLERPKSSDRDDPEKVNSSSKKSRKKR
;
A
#
# COMPACT_ATOMS: atom_id res chain seq x y z
N MET A 1 12.26 44.54 36.94
CA MET A 1 11.71 44.32 35.59
C MET A 1 12.70 43.43 34.83
N THR A 2 12.46 42.13 34.79
CA THR A 2 13.28 41.19 34.01
C THR A 2 12.35 40.16 33.38
N THR A 3 11.92 40.44 32.16
CA THR A 3 11.09 39.57 31.34
C THR A 3 11.95 38.44 30.81
N THR A 4 11.72 37.21 31.29
CA THR A 4 12.36 35.99 30.77
C THR A 4 11.61 35.52 29.52
N HIS A 5 12.21 35.70 28.35
CA HIS A 5 11.65 35.26 27.08
C HIS A 5 11.93 33.77 26.86
N SER A 6 10.89 32.99 26.59
CA SER A 6 10.93 31.56 26.28
C SER A 6 11.43 31.33 24.83
N PRO A 7 12.39 30.43 24.56
CA PRO A 7 12.76 30.12 23.18
C PRO A 7 11.77 29.12 22.57
N ALA A 8 11.15 29.57 21.48
CA ALA A 8 10.16 28.86 20.70
C ALA A 8 10.73 27.57 20.06
N ARG A 9 9.92 26.51 20.20
CA ARG A 9 9.81 25.27 19.41
C ARG A 9 10.53 25.30 18.05
N THR A 10 11.64 24.57 17.94
CA THR A 10 12.32 24.29 16.66
C THR A 10 11.43 23.38 15.80
N SER A 11 10.65 24.00 14.92
CA SER A 11 9.93 23.29 13.88
C SER A 11 10.94 22.83 12.83
N HIS A 12 11.31 21.55 12.86
CA HIS A 12 12.03 20.90 11.76
C HIS A 12 11.12 20.86 10.54
N HIS A 13 11.09 21.97 9.81
CA HIS A 13 10.50 22.02 8.49
C HIS A 13 11.22 20.96 7.65
N LEU A 14 10.46 19.92 7.28
CA LEU A 14 10.83 18.93 6.28
C LEU A 14 11.37 19.69 5.06
N ARG A 15 12.70 19.75 4.93
CA ARG A 15 13.32 20.32 3.74
C ARG A 15 12.96 19.40 2.60
N ILE A 16 11.95 19.80 1.83
CA ILE A 16 11.72 19.29 0.49
C ILE A 16 12.99 19.69 -0.26
N HIS A 17 13.94 18.75 -0.37
CA HIS A 17 15.15 18.95 -1.13
C HIS A 17 14.75 19.41 -2.53
N THR A 18 15.22 20.60 -2.88
CA THR A 18 15.02 21.24 -4.17
C THR A 18 15.52 20.32 -5.29
N ASP A 19 14.59 19.98 -6.18
CA ASP A 19 14.69 19.11 -7.36
C ASP A 19 15.95 19.42 -8.18
N ARG A 20 17.04 18.66 -7.98
CA ARG A 20 18.02 18.47 -9.06
C ARG A 20 17.26 17.79 -10.20
N PRO A 21 17.51 18.12 -11.48
CA PRO A 21 16.87 17.41 -12.59
C PRO A 21 17.41 15.98 -12.63
N ALA A 22 16.81 15.09 -11.84
CA ALA A 22 17.05 13.66 -11.92
C ALA A 22 16.64 13.20 -13.30
N ARG A 23 17.44 12.34 -13.93
CA ARG A 23 17.06 11.71 -15.21
C ARG A 23 15.76 10.92 -14.98
N ARG A 24 14.65 11.40 -15.55
CA ARG A 24 13.32 10.79 -15.43
C ARG A 24 13.13 9.81 -16.58
N VAL A 25 12.96 8.53 -16.24
CA VAL A 25 12.69 7.46 -17.21
C VAL A 25 11.33 6.85 -16.89
N TYR A 26 10.43 6.85 -17.87
CA TYR A 26 9.20 6.07 -17.80
C TYR A 26 9.48 4.68 -18.38
N LEU A 27 9.17 3.66 -17.61
CA LEU A 27 9.23 2.28 -18.04
C LEU A 27 7.79 1.82 -18.25
N GLU A 28 7.49 1.35 -19.46
CA GLU A 28 6.16 0.82 -19.83
C GLU A 28 6.02 -0.64 -19.43
N ASP A 29 7.12 -1.39 -19.46
CA ASP A 29 7.17 -2.77 -19.03
C ASP A 29 7.30 -2.86 -17.50
N TRP A 30 6.41 -3.65 -16.90
CA TRP A 30 6.35 -3.83 -15.45
C TRP A 30 7.59 -4.54 -14.91
N ASP A 31 8.05 -5.59 -15.59
CA ASP A 31 9.15 -6.43 -15.11
C ASP A 31 10.47 -5.65 -15.13
N ALA A 32 10.70 -4.86 -16.19
CA ALA A 32 11.81 -3.93 -16.29
C ALA A 32 11.75 -2.86 -15.19
N PHE A 33 10.56 -2.31 -14.91
CA PHE A 33 10.40 -1.34 -13.82
C PHE A 33 10.71 -1.96 -12.46
N PHE A 34 10.16 -3.13 -12.17
CA PHE A 34 10.38 -3.85 -10.93
C PHE A 34 11.86 -4.13 -10.71
N ALA A 35 12.55 -4.72 -11.70
CA ALA A 35 13.95 -5.09 -11.59
C ALA A 35 14.86 -3.88 -11.35
N GLU A 36 14.67 -2.78 -12.10
CA GLU A 36 15.50 -1.58 -11.92
C GLU A 36 15.17 -0.82 -10.62
N ALA A 37 13.90 -0.82 -10.19
CA ALA A 37 13.50 -0.28 -8.90
C ALA A 37 14.13 -1.04 -7.73
N GLU A 38 14.11 -2.37 -7.81
CA GLU A 38 14.68 -3.27 -6.82
C GLU A 38 16.19 -3.10 -6.72
N LYS A 39 16.88 -3.09 -7.87
CA LYS A 39 18.32 -2.85 -7.98
C LYS A 39 18.71 -1.48 -7.42
N MET A 40 17.91 -0.44 -7.69
CA MET A 40 18.15 0.89 -7.11
C MET A 40 18.12 0.84 -5.59
N PHE A 41 17.09 0.21 -5.01
CA PHE A 41 16.97 0.09 -3.55
C PHE A 41 18.14 -0.69 -2.94
N LEU A 42 18.52 -1.83 -3.52
CA LEU A 42 19.65 -2.62 -3.03
C LEU A 42 20.98 -1.86 -3.09
N SER A 43 21.17 -1.03 -4.10
CA SER A 43 22.40 -0.24 -4.24
C SER A 43 22.48 0.95 -3.28
N HIS A 44 21.36 1.62 -3.00
CA HIS A 44 21.31 2.84 -2.19
C HIS A 44 20.06 2.86 -1.29
N PRO A 45 19.96 1.97 -0.28
CA PRO A 45 18.73 1.81 0.50
C PRO A 45 18.34 3.07 1.30
N MET A 46 19.33 3.83 1.78
CA MET A 46 19.10 5.05 2.58
C MET A 46 18.73 6.28 1.74
N GLU A 47 19.12 6.32 0.46
CA GLU A 47 18.83 7.43 -0.44
C GLU A 47 17.57 7.18 -1.28
N THR A 48 17.20 5.91 -1.45
CA THR A 48 16.08 5.50 -2.29
C THR A 48 14.74 5.80 -1.62
N ARG A 49 13.90 6.55 -2.32
CA ARG A 49 12.52 6.84 -1.91
C ARG A 49 11.54 6.26 -2.90
N TYR A 50 10.57 5.53 -2.37
CA TYR A 50 9.45 4.98 -3.10
C TYR A 50 8.19 5.84 -2.87
N VAL A 51 7.47 6.17 -3.94
CA VAL A 51 6.24 6.97 -3.91
C VAL A 51 5.21 6.33 -4.83
N MET A 52 4.02 6.08 -4.29
CA MET A 52 2.83 5.68 -5.05
C MET A 52 1.81 6.81 -4.98
N LYS A 53 1.21 7.17 -6.13
CA LYS A 53 0.16 8.18 -6.22
C LYS A 53 -1.02 7.65 -7.02
N TYR A 54 -2.17 7.56 -6.38
CA TYR A 54 -3.44 7.26 -7.05
C TYR A 54 -4.23 8.53 -7.34
N ARG A 55 -4.88 8.57 -8.50
CA ARG A 55 -5.82 9.61 -8.89
C ARG A 55 -7.14 8.98 -9.32
N HIS A 56 -8.17 9.12 -8.49
CA HIS A 56 -9.47 8.50 -8.72
C HIS A 56 -10.19 9.02 -9.97
N CYS A 57 -10.15 10.34 -10.26
CA CYS A 57 -10.85 10.92 -11.40
C CYS A 57 -10.43 10.30 -12.74
N ASP A 58 -9.16 9.92 -12.84
CA ASP A 58 -8.57 9.37 -14.07
C ASP A 58 -8.36 7.85 -13.98
N GLY A 59 -8.64 7.23 -12.84
CA GLY A 59 -8.36 5.80 -12.60
C GLY A 59 -6.87 5.43 -12.64
N LYS A 60 -5.96 6.41 -12.52
CA LYS A 60 -4.52 6.22 -12.77
C LYS A 60 -3.71 6.05 -11.50
N ILE A 61 -2.77 5.13 -11.53
CA ILE A 61 -1.74 4.95 -10.51
C ILE A 61 -0.37 5.28 -11.12
N VAL A 62 0.42 6.08 -10.41
CA VAL A 62 1.80 6.39 -10.77
C VAL A 62 2.71 5.93 -9.64
N LEU A 63 3.69 5.10 -9.97
CA LEU A 63 4.79 4.73 -9.11
C LEU A 63 6.03 5.53 -9.46
N LYS A 64 6.81 5.88 -8.44
CA LYS A 64 8.09 6.57 -8.57
C LYS A 64 9.10 6.02 -7.58
N VAL A 65 10.29 5.67 -8.06
CA VAL A 65 11.44 5.25 -7.25
C VAL A 65 12.61 6.15 -7.60
N THR A 66 13.26 6.76 -6.60
CA THR A 66 14.33 7.73 -6.86
C THR A 66 15.35 7.83 -5.74
N ASN A 67 16.61 8.03 -6.10
CA ASN A 67 17.74 8.33 -5.21
C ASN A 67 18.31 9.75 -5.42
N ASP A 68 17.48 10.71 -5.84
CA ASP A 68 17.85 12.09 -6.22
C ASP A 68 18.72 12.25 -7.48
N LYS A 69 19.30 11.17 -8.01
CA LYS A 69 20.09 11.18 -9.26
C LYS A 69 19.30 10.60 -10.42
N THR A 70 18.67 9.47 -10.20
CA THR A 70 17.81 8.79 -11.18
C THR A 70 16.38 8.69 -10.65
N CYS A 71 15.42 8.77 -11.55
CA CYS A 71 14.00 8.68 -11.22
C CYS A 71 13.33 7.71 -12.18
N LEU A 72 12.97 6.53 -11.67
CA LEU A 72 12.17 5.55 -12.38
C LEU A 72 10.70 5.85 -12.14
N LYS A 73 9.89 5.78 -13.20
CA LYS A 73 8.45 5.96 -13.12
C LYS A 73 7.74 4.86 -13.89
N PHE A 74 6.66 4.36 -13.30
CA PHE A 74 5.72 3.45 -13.94
C PHE A 74 4.32 4.02 -13.76
N GLN A 75 3.49 3.94 -14.79
CA GLN A 75 2.12 4.42 -14.76
C GLN A 75 1.22 3.36 -15.37
N THR A 76 0.10 3.08 -14.70
CA THR A 76 -0.94 2.18 -15.21
C THR A 76 -2.33 2.73 -14.87
N ASP A 77 -3.28 2.42 -15.73
CA ASP A 77 -4.72 2.57 -15.51
C ASP A 77 -5.44 1.22 -15.47
N GLN A 78 -4.71 0.11 -15.60
CA GLN A 78 -5.27 -1.23 -15.64
C GLN A 78 -5.53 -1.73 -14.22
N ALA A 79 -6.79 -2.04 -13.91
CA ALA A 79 -7.18 -2.57 -12.61
C ALA A 79 -6.57 -3.94 -12.30
N SER A 80 -6.18 -4.72 -13.32
CA SER A 80 -5.43 -5.98 -13.16
C SER A 80 -4.11 -5.78 -12.41
N ASP A 81 -3.56 -4.57 -12.47
CA ASP A 81 -2.21 -4.29 -11.97
C ASP A 81 -2.21 -4.02 -10.48
N ILE A 82 -3.36 -3.71 -9.90
CA ILE A 82 -3.49 -3.39 -8.48
C ILE A 82 -2.86 -4.49 -7.61
N LYS A 83 -3.06 -5.76 -7.96
CA LYS A 83 -2.48 -6.89 -7.22
C LYS A 83 -0.95 -6.92 -7.26
N ARG A 84 -0.33 -6.59 -8.40
CA ARG A 84 1.14 -6.55 -8.53
C ARG A 84 1.74 -5.30 -7.89
N LEU A 85 1.04 -4.18 -7.94
CA LEU A 85 1.41 -2.94 -7.24
C LEU A 85 1.39 -3.14 -5.72
N ASP A 86 0.39 -3.85 -5.20
CA ASP A 86 0.29 -4.14 -3.77
C ASP A 86 1.42 -5.07 -3.29
N LYS A 87 1.74 -6.10 -4.07
CA LYS A 87 2.92 -6.94 -3.83
C LYS A 87 4.21 -6.13 -3.81
N LEU A 88 4.38 -5.19 -4.75
CA LEU A 88 5.55 -4.32 -4.78
C LEU A 88 5.63 -3.43 -3.53
N ASN A 89 4.51 -2.89 -3.07
CA ASN A 89 4.47 -2.10 -1.84
C ASN A 89 5.00 -2.92 -0.66
N ASN A 90 4.53 -4.16 -0.51
CA ASN A 90 4.97 -5.04 0.55
C ASN A 90 6.47 -5.36 0.45
N VAL A 91 6.98 -5.64 -0.76
CA VAL A 91 8.41 -5.85 -1.00
C VAL A 91 9.24 -4.66 -0.52
N PHE A 92 8.87 -3.43 -0.89
CA PHE A 92 9.58 -2.23 -0.47
C PHE A 92 9.47 -1.98 1.03
N LEU A 93 8.29 -2.13 1.62
CA LEU A 93 8.08 -1.94 3.07
C LEU A 93 8.87 -2.95 3.89
N THR A 94 8.86 -4.23 3.51
CA THR A 94 9.61 -5.29 4.20
C THR A 94 11.11 -5.02 4.15
N ARG A 95 11.64 -4.63 2.98
CA ARG A 95 13.05 -4.26 2.84
C ARG A 95 13.44 -3.02 3.62
N MET A 96 12.58 -2.01 3.68
CA MET A 96 12.82 -0.81 4.49
C MET A 96 12.89 -1.14 5.99
N CYS A 97 12.25 -2.24 6.42
CA CYS A 97 12.37 -2.78 7.78
C CYS A 97 13.60 -3.69 7.98
N GLY A 98 14.48 -3.84 6.99
CA GLY A 98 15.68 -4.67 7.06
C GLY A 98 15.41 -6.18 6.98
N LYS A 99 14.22 -6.58 6.52
CA LYS A 99 13.83 -7.98 6.31
C LYS A 99 13.89 -8.33 4.83
N ASP A 100 14.17 -9.59 4.53
CA ASP A 100 14.13 -10.07 3.15
C ASP A 100 12.68 -10.44 2.77
N PRO A 101 12.13 -9.87 1.68
CA PRO A 101 10.74 -10.12 1.28
C PRO A 101 10.50 -11.54 0.75
N ASN A 102 11.57 -12.31 0.51
CA ASN A 102 11.51 -13.73 0.15
C ASN A 102 11.62 -14.66 1.37
N GLU A 103 11.85 -14.12 2.58
CA GLU A 103 11.76 -14.91 3.79
C GLU A 103 10.28 -15.14 4.09
N GLU A 104 9.81 -16.36 3.84
CA GLU A 104 8.44 -16.77 4.15
C GLU A 104 8.20 -16.59 5.66
N THR A 105 7.50 -15.52 6.00
CA THR A 105 7.02 -15.35 7.36
C THR A 105 5.81 -16.27 7.48
N THR A 106 6.01 -17.43 8.11
CA THR A 106 5.02 -18.51 8.33
C THR A 106 3.75 -18.06 9.09
N GLU A 107 3.64 -16.77 9.41
CA GLU A 107 2.67 -16.15 10.30
C GLU A 107 1.37 -15.73 9.62
N ASP A 108 1.34 -15.53 8.30
CA ASP A 108 0.09 -15.23 7.56
C ASP A 108 -0.87 -16.43 7.46
N ALA A 109 -0.38 -17.66 7.67
CA ALA A 109 -1.22 -18.86 7.72
C ALA A 109 -2.03 -18.99 9.03
N MET A 110 -1.72 -18.19 10.06
CA MET A 110 -2.33 -18.32 11.39
C MET A 110 -3.55 -17.41 11.63
N LEU A 111 -3.90 -16.50 10.71
CA LEU A 111 -5.04 -15.58 10.87
C LEU A 111 -6.30 -15.97 10.08
N GLU A 112 -6.33 -17.11 9.38
CA GLU A 112 -7.61 -17.69 8.95
C GLU A 112 -8.38 -18.20 10.18
N ARG A 113 -9.23 -17.32 10.71
CA ARG A 113 -10.20 -17.66 11.74
C ARG A 113 -11.01 -18.90 11.30
N PRO A 114 -11.18 -19.92 12.15
CA PRO A 114 -12.10 -21.01 11.84
C PRO A 114 -13.51 -20.44 11.64
N LYS A 115 -14.14 -20.78 10.51
CA LYS A 115 -15.57 -20.54 10.30
C LYS A 115 -16.31 -21.19 11.46
N SER A 116 -16.87 -20.39 12.35
CA SER A 116 -17.71 -20.87 13.45
C SER A 116 -18.95 -21.54 12.85
N SER A 117 -18.97 -22.87 12.83
CA SER A 117 -20.16 -23.68 12.62
C SER A 117 -21.07 -23.53 13.84
N ASP A 118 -22.34 -23.22 13.54
CA ASP A 118 -23.55 -23.50 14.31
C ASP A 118 -23.68 -22.90 15.72
N ARG A 119 -24.42 -21.78 15.79
CA ARG A 119 -25.12 -21.36 17.00
C ARG A 119 -26.53 -21.94 16.93
N ASP A 120 -26.80 -22.98 17.72
CA ASP A 120 -28.16 -23.41 18.05
C ASP A 120 -28.83 -22.32 18.89
N ASP A 121 -29.80 -21.61 18.32
CA ASP A 121 -30.74 -20.76 19.06
C ASP A 121 -32.00 -21.59 19.36
N PRO A 122 -32.41 -21.77 20.63
CA PRO A 122 -33.71 -22.35 20.94
C PRO A 122 -34.79 -21.27 21.05
N GLU A 123 -36.02 -21.70 20.74
CA GLU A 123 -37.30 -21.16 21.21
C GLU A 123 -37.97 -20.04 20.36
N LYS A 124 -39.13 -20.32 19.73
CA LYS A 124 -40.43 -20.12 20.41
C LYS A 124 -41.65 -20.56 19.60
N VAL A 125 -42.56 -21.12 20.39
CA VAL A 125 -43.91 -21.64 20.21
C VAL A 125 -44.93 -20.58 19.71
N ASN A 126 -45.76 -21.04 18.77
CA ASN A 126 -47.20 -20.82 18.58
C ASN A 126 -47.80 -19.80 17.59
N SER A 127 -48.88 -20.32 17.00
CA SER A 127 -50.16 -19.71 16.67
C SER A 127 -50.37 -19.06 15.29
N SER A 128 -50.99 -19.88 14.44
CA SER A 128 -52.29 -19.60 13.82
C SER A 128 -52.40 -18.61 12.64
N SER A 129 -53.36 -18.94 11.77
CA SER A 129 -54.09 -18.05 10.86
C SER A 129 -53.72 -18.07 9.36
N LYS A 130 -54.43 -18.97 8.65
CA LYS A 130 -55.31 -18.66 7.49
C LYS A 130 -54.71 -17.94 6.26
N LYS A 131 -54.85 -18.60 5.09
CA LYS A 131 -55.83 -18.30 4.02
C LYS A 131 -55.24 -18.20 2.59
N SER A 132 -55.94 -18.90 1.69
CA SER A 132 -56.19 -18.57 0.27
C SER A 132 -55.10 -18.98 -0.74
N ARG A 133 -55.36 -20.03 -1.55
CA ARG A 133 -56.06 -20.04 -2.87
C ARG A 133 -55.05 -19.99 -4.03
N LYS A 134 -54.85 -21.11 -4.72
CA LYS A 134 -54.60 -21.07 -6.16
C LYS A 134 -55.35 -22.20 -6.87
N LYS A 135 -56.29 -21.78 -7.71
CA LYS A 135 -57.14 -22.59 -8.57
C LYS A 135 -56.30 -23.06 -9.77
N ARG A 136 -56.67 -24.22 -10.29
CA ARG A 136 -56.23 -24.85 -11.54
C ARG A 136 -56.16 -23.87 -12.72
#